data_AF-A0A2H3DKV7-F1
#
_entry.id   AF-A0A2H3DKV7-F1
#
_cell.length_a   1.000
_cell.length_b   1.000
_cell.length_c   1.000
_cell.angle_alpha   90.00
_cell.angle_beta   90.00
_cell.angle_gamma   90.00
#
_symmetry.space_group_name_H-M   'P 1'
#
loop_
_entity.id
_entity.type
_entity.pdbx_description
1 polymer ?
#
loop_
_entity_poly.entity_id
_entity_poly.type
_entity_poly.pdbx_seq_one_letter_code
_entity_poly.pdbx_strand_id
1 'polypeptide(L)'
;MAALAPLKVPSIYPSLMLRRGHGYPLWLPEPISNLPPDCVRHGTQIGDLGYLADNGGFDYLFNVLKDAEDPDNLSVPPGFVPLKMDPGIREELEFHDKNSMVTMSGVEQRSAGVFFKSTSSITRGAVLTLPDGAERYDCEHPGILGEYAAANAHSWYKYYNGKDQGMAIRNGTLYLVTGCDKARSWSAKRYAHSSASTFALARIFHYRKERHLVSGVDERSHEREMTPDARANQTIFLRGYSISVRTKNWMLGNRDVFPYQYSSLWTGKEHPDGRPSASVNDYSWRLLWCHCCGHS
;
A
#
# COMPACT_ATOMS: atom_id res chain seq x y z
N MET A 1 -22.33 23.39 8.21
CA MET A 1 -21.04 22.75 8.55
C MET A 1 -21.19 21.26 8.29
N ALA A 2 -20.59 20.75 7.21
CA ALA A 2 -20.60 19.31 6.95
C ALA A 2 -19.65 18.65 7.95
N ALA A 3 -20.18 17.84 8.85
CA ALA A 3 -19.36 17.02 9.73
C ALA A 3 -18.51 16.09 8.85
N LEU A 4 -17.19 16.18 8.99
CA LEU A 4 -16.26 15.21 8.42
C LEU A 4 -16.70 13.83 8.92
N ALA A 5 -17.13 12.97 8.01
CA ALA A 5 -17.43 11.59 8.35
C ALA A 5 -16.18 10.97 9.00
N PRO A 6 -16.30 10.23 10.11
CA PRO A 6 -15.14 9.63 10.76
C PRO A 6 -14.36 8.80 9.75
N LEU A 7 -13.06 9.07 9.64
CA LEU A 7 -12.14 8.28 8.81
C LEU A 7 -12.40 6.80 9.08
N LYS A 8 -12.73 6.02 8.04
CA LYS A 8 -12.92 4.57 8.20
C LYS A 8 -11.68 3.99 8.89
N VAL A 9 -11.90 3.22 9.94
CA VAL A 9 -10.92 2.63 10.86
C VAL A 9 -9.69 1.99 10.17
N PRO A 10 -9.78 1.36 8.97
CA PRO A 10 -8.62 0.83 8.25
C PRO A 10 -7.63 1.87 7.71
N SER A 11 -8.04 3.14 7.53
CA SER A 11 -7.19 4.21 6.99
C SER A 11 -6.12 4.72 7.96
N ILE A 12 -6.19 4.30 9.23
CA ILE A 12 -5.32 4.83 10.28
C ILE A 12 -3.88 4.38 10.10
N TYR A 13 -3.67 3.08 9.91
CA TYR A 13 -2.34 2.53 9.78
C TYR A 13 -1.60 3.09 8.56
N PRO A 14 -2.21 3.10 7.34
CA PRO A 14 -1.51 3.64 6.19
C PRO A 14 -1.14 5.11 6.33
N SER A 15 -2.06 5.94 6.83
CA SER A 15 -1.80 7.38 7.02
C SER A 15 -0.62 7.68 7.95
N LEU A 16 -0.32 6.79 8.89
CA LEU A 16 0.76 6.97 9.86
C LEU A 16 2.10 6.41 9.36
N MET A 17 2.05 5.27 8.67
CA MET A 17 3.22 4.52 8.23
C MET A 17 3.78 5.01 6.88
N LEU A 18 2.95 5.63 6.03
CA LEU A 18 3.38 6.23 4.74
C LEU A 18 4.56 7.21 4.90
N ARG A 19 4.63 7.93 6.03
CA ARG A 19 5.69 8.90 6.31
C ARG A 19 7.07 8.27 6.53
N ARG A 20 7.18 6.94 6.55
CA ARG A 20 8.46 6.23 6.65
C ARG A 20 9.13 5.97 5.31
N GLY A 21 8.45 6.24 4.20
CA GLY A 21 9.07 6.26 2.88
C GLY A 21 9.44 4.89 2.30
N HIS A 22 8.90 3.80 2.85
CA HIS A 22 9.06 2.46 2.29
C HIS A 22 8.03 2.12 1.19
N GLY A 23 7.11 3.05 0.90
CA GLY A 23 5.97 2.83 -0.01
C GLY A 23 4.63 2.84 0.73
N TYR A 24 3.57 2.37 0.08
CA TYR A 24 2.25 2.21 0.65
C TYR A 24 2.23 1.02 1.63
N PRO A 25 2.03 1.25 2.93
CA PRO A 25 1.95 0.20 3.95
C PRO A 25 0.63 -0.58 3.87
N LEU A 26 0.70 -1.91 3.92
CA LEU A 26 -0.50 -2.75 4.00
C LEU A 26 -0.83 -3.08 5.47
N TRP A 27 -2.10 -2.92 5.82
CA TRP A 27 -2.65 -3.43 7.10
C TRP A 27 -2.97 -4.92 7.02
N LEU A 28 -3.20 -5.43 5.80
CA LEU A 28 -3.34 -6.85 5.49
C LEU A 28 -2.19 -7.29 4.55
N PRO A 29 -1.02 -7.66 5.11
CA PRO A 29 0.11 -8.18 4.34
C PRO A 29 -0.11 -9.58 3.73
N GLU A 30 -1.07 -10.35 4.25
CA GLU A 30 -1.28 -11.74 3.87
C GLU A 30 -1.75 -11.85 2.41
N PRO A 31 -1.21 -12.80 1.61
CA PRO A 31 -1.76 -13.09 0.30
C PRO A 31 -3.18 -13.64 0.43
N ILE A 32 -4.03 -13.36 -0.56
CA ILE A 32 -5.40 -13.88 -0.56
C ILE A 32 -5.35 -15.39 -0.84
N SER A 33 -5.92 -16.18 0.07
CA SER A 33 -5.78 -17.64 0.10
C SER A 33 -6.44 -18.39 -1.06
N ASN A 34 -7.31 -17.73 -1.83
CA ASN A 34 -7.97 -18.32 -3.00
C ASN A 34 -7.24 -18.01 -4.33
N LEU A 35 -6.08 -17.35 -4.28
CA LEU A 35 -5.24 -17.15 -5.46
C LEU A 35 -4.56 -18.46 -5.88
N PRO A 36 -4.06 -18.54 -7.12
CA PRO A 36 -3.25 -19.66 -7.57
C PRO A 36 -2.09 -19.95 -6.61
N PRO A 37 -1.67 -21.23 -6.44
CA PRO A 37 -0.66 -21.61 -5.46
C PRO A 37 0.64 -20.81 -5.58
N ASP A 38 1.08 -20.50 -6.81
CA ASP A 38 2.29 -19.73 -7.04
C ASP A 38 2.15 -18.26 -6.62
N CYS A 39 0.98 -17.65 -6.85
CA CYS A 39 0.66 -16.32 -6.31
C CYS A 39 0.68 -16.30 -4.77
N VAL A 40 0.07 -17.30 -4.11
CA VAL A 40 0.07 -17.39 -2.64
C VAL A 40 1.49 -17.57 -2.10
N ARG A 41 2.28 -18.41 -2.76
CA ARG A 41 3.65 -18.74 -2.36
C ARG A 41 4.61 -17.55 -2.47
N HIS A 42 4.47 -16.73 -3.51
CA HIS A 42 5.37 -15.59 -3.74
C HIS A 42 4.86 -14.29 -3.12
N GLY A 43 3.57 -14.22 -2.81
CA GLY A 43 2.90 -12.98 -2.43
C GLY A 43 2.89 -11.99 -3.58
N THR A 44 2.89 -10.70 -3.26
CA THR A 44 2.94 -9.65 -4.27
C THR A 44 4.28 -9.63 -5.02
N GLN A 45 4.20 -9.42 -6.33
CA GLN A 45 5.31 -9.39 -7.27
C GLN A 45 5.32 -8.09 -8.09
N ILE A 46 6.48 -7.77 -8.67
CA ILE A 46 6.59 -6.67 -9.62
C ILE A 46 5.75 -7.01 -10.86
N GLY A 47 5.03 -6.02 -11.37
CA GLY A 47 4.09 -6.19 -12.48
C GLY A 47 2.67 -6.59 -12.06
N ASP A 48 2.43 -6.91 -10.78
CA ASP A 48 1.07 -7.17 -10.30
C ASP A 48 0.22 -5.91 -10.45
N LEU A 49 -0.87 -6.02 -11.20
CA LEU A 49 -1.97 -5.08 -11.18
C LEU A 49 -3.01 -5.56 -10.17
N GLY A 50 -3.40 -4.65 -9.29
CA GLY A 50 -4.46 -4.89 -8.32
C GLY A 50 -5.10 -3.59 -7.88
N TYR A 51 -5.84 -3.63 -6.78
CA TYR A 51 -6.34 -2.41 -6.17
C TYR A 51 -6.18 -2.42 -4.65
N LEU A 52 -5.96 -1.22 -4.10
CA LEU A 52 -5.88 -1.01 -2.66
C LEU A 52 -7.29 -1.07 -2.07
N ALA A 53 -7.58 -2.14 -1.34
CA ALA A 53 -8.89 -2.41 -0.79
C ALA A 53 -9.16 -1.59 0.49
N ASP A 54 -10.43 -1.28 0.74
CA ASP A 54 -10.86 -0.48 1.90
C ASP A 54 -10.54 -1.16 3.26
N ASN A 55 -10.28 -2.47 3.27
CA ASN A 55 -9.85 -3.24 4.43
C ASN A 55 -8.35 -3.08 4.76
N GLY A 56 -7.59 -2.39 3.89
CA GLY A 56 -6.16 -2.13 4.04
C GLY A 56 -5.24 -3.19 3.42
N GLY A 57 -5.77 -4.06 2.56
CA GLY A 57 -5.01 -5.02 1.75
C GLY A 57 -4.82 -4.57 0.30
N PHE A 58 -4.20 -5.46 -0.48
CA PHE A 58 -4.04 -5.35 -1.93
C PHE A 58 -4.72 -6.55 -2.59
N ASP A 59 -5.74 -6.28 -3.39
CA ASP A 59 -6.48 -7.30 -4.11
C ASP A 59 -5.90 -7.44 -5.52
N TYR A 60 -5.28 -8.59 -5.78
CA TYR A 60 -4.63 -8.93 -7.05
C TYR A 60 -5.67 -9.16 -8.18
N LEU A 61 -5.33 -8.71 -9.40
CA LEU A 61 -6.13 -8.94 -10.61
C LEU A 61 -5.39 -9.83 -11.61
N PHE A 62 -4.21 -9.38 -12.05
CA PHE A 62 -3.32 -10.10 -12.97
C PHE A 62 -1.92 -9.46 -12.93
N ASN A 63 -0.91 -10.15 -13.47
CA ASN A 63 0.43 -9.62 -13.64
C ASN A 63 0.68 -9.21 -15.10
N VAL A 64 1.08 -7.95 -15.32
CA VAL A 64 1.25 -7.38 -16.66
C VAL A 64 2.44 -7.95 -17.44
N LEU A 65 3.36 -8.65 -16.77
CA LEU A 65 4.54 -9.29 -17.36
C LEU A 65 4.28 -10.73 -17.79
N LYS A 66 3.16 -11.32 -17.35
CA LYS A 66 2.77 -12.69 -17.68
C LYS A 66 1.81 -12.74 -18.86
N ASP A 67 1.83 -13.86 -19.58
CA ASP A 67 0.93 -14.10 -20.71
C ASP A 67 -0.55 -14.12 -20.26
N ALA A 68 -1.47 -13.84 -21.20
CA ALA A 68 -2.90 -13.79 -20.90
C ALA A 68 -3.45 -15.15 -20.43
N GLU A 69 -2.85 -16.23 -20.94
CA GLU A 69 -3.19 -17.62 -20.66
C GLU A 69 -2.41 -18.21 -19.47
N ASP A 70 -1.57 -17.40 -18.82
CA ASP A 70 -0.83 -17.83 -17.64
C ASP A 70 -1.80 -18.21 -16.51
N PRO A 71 -1.61 -19.35 -15.83
CA PRO A 71 -2.49 -19.78 -14.73
C PRO A 71 -2.61 -18.77 -13.58
N ASP A 72 -1.61 -17.90 -13.39
CA ASP A 72 -1.62 -16.85 -12.38
C ASP A 72 -2.45 -15.63 -12.81
N ASN A 73 -2.78 -15.49 -14.10
CA ASN A 73 -3.58 -14.40 -14.64
C ASN A 73 -5.08 -14.79 -14.67
N LEU A 74 -5.77 -14.51 -13.56
CA LEU A 74 -7.17 -14.92 -13.35
C LEU A 74 -8.18 -14.26 -14.31
N SER A 75 -8.06 -12.95 -14.49
CA SER A 75 -8.98 -12.16 -15.34
C SER A 75 -8.23 -11.00 -15.95
N VAL A 76 -7.93 -11.11 -17.24
CA VAL A 76 -7.27 -10.06 -18.02
C VAL A 76 -8.27 -9.31 -18.91
N PRO A 77 -8.09 -8.01 -19.15
CA PRO A 77 -8.90 -7.25 -20.09
C PRO A 77 -8.80 -7.81 -21.52
N PRO A 78 -9.88 -7.72 -22.33
CA PRO A 78 -9.84 -8.13 -23.73
C PRO A 78 -8.75 -7.39 -24.51
N GLY A 79 -7.96 -8.15 -25.28
CA GLY A 79 -6.83 -7.61 -26.05
C GLY A 79 -5.62 -7.23 -25.18
N PHE A 80 -5.53 -7.71 -23.94
CA PHE A 80 -4.32 -7.62 -23.12
C PHE A 80 -3.12 -8.19 -23.88
N VAL A 81 -2.04 -7.39 -23.91
CA VAL A 81 -0.75 -7.78 -24.48
C VAL A 81 0.29 -7.61 -23.39
N PRO A 82 0.97 -8.69 -22.96
CA PRO A 82 1.97 -8.63 -21.90
C PRO A 82 3.10 -7.64 -22.22
N LEU A 83 3.60 -6.98 -21.19
CA LEU A 83 4.80 -6.17 -21.29
C LEU A 83 6.02 -7.09 -21.41
N LYS A 84 6.55 -7.23 -22.63
CA LYS A 84 7.69 -8.13 -22.94
C LYS A 84 9.06 -7.58 -22.53
N MET A 85 9.12 -6.30 -22.21
CA MET A 85 10.38 -5.66 -21.83
C MET A 85 10.67 -6.01 -20.38
N ASP A 86 11.84 -6.60 -20.12
CA ASP A 86 12.27 -6.90 -18.75
C ASP A 86 12.51 -5.60 -17.98
N PRO A 87 11.73 -5.33 -16.92
CA PRO A 87 11.91 -4.12 -16.12
C PRO A 87 13.15 -4.16 -15.21
N GLY A 88 13.81 -5.32 -15.07
CA GLY A 88 14.88 -5.56 -14.12
C GLY A 88 14.38 -5.58 -12.67
N ILE A 89 14.90 -6.50 -11.87
CA ILE A 89 14.52 -6.66 -10.45
C ILE A 89 15.79 -6.63 -9.60
N ARG A 90 15.85 -5.66 -8.69
CA ARG A 90 16.85 -5.61 -7.63
C ARG A 90 16.29 -6.24 -6.37
N GLU A 91 17.03 -7.21 -5.82
CA GLU A 91 16.66 -7.91 -4.59
C GLU A 91 17.63 -7.54 -3.45
N GLU A 92 17.07 -7.19 -2.30
CA GLU A 92 17.80 -6.90 -1.07
C GLU A 92 17.19 -7.76 0.05
N LEU A 93 17.73 -8.96 0.25
CA LEU A 93 17.14 -9.99 1.13
C LEU A 93 17.21 -9.64 2.64
N GLU A 94 18.07 -8.70 3.02
CA GLU A 94 18.23 -8.23 4.40
C GLU A 94 18.04 -6.71 4.47
N PHE A 95 16.95 -6.21 3.91
CA PHE A 95 16.69 -4.76 3.85
C PHE A 95 16.22 -4.18 5.19
N HIS A 96 15.30 -4.85 5.88
CA HIS A 96 14.97 -4.53 7.27
C HIS A 96 15.67 -5.51 8.20
N ASP A 97 16.38 -4.98 9.20
CA ASP A 97 17.09 -5.80 10.20
C ASP A 97 16.15 -6.73 10.96
N LYS A 98 16.68 -7.86 11.43
CA LYS A 98 15.99 -8.75 12.36
C LYS A 98 15.72 -8.03 13.68
N ASN A 99 14.57 -8.31 14.28
CA ASN A 99 14.10 -7.64 15.50
C ASN A 99 14.02 -6.11 15.36
N SER A 100 13.79 -5.62 14.15
CA SER A 100 13.62 -4.19 13.89
C SER A 100 12.16 -3.75 14.04
N MET A 101 11.98 -2.43 14.01
CA MET A 101 10.70 -1.79 14.15
C MET A 101 10.55 -0.62 13.19
N VAL A 102 9.38 -0.54 12.58
CA VAL A 102 8.93 0.64 11.86
C VAL A 102 7.81 1.26 12.68
N THR A 103 8.02 2.46 13.22
CA THR A 103 7.04 3.17 14.07
C THR A 103 6.54 4.41 13.35
N MET A 104 5.52 5.12 13.84
CA MET A 104 5.30 6.52 13.40
C MET A 104 6.35 7.48 14.00
N SER A 105 6.50 8.69 13.45
CA SER A 105 7.36 9.72 14.06
C SER A 105 6.88 10.09 15.48
N GLY A 106 7.80 10.34 16.41
CA GLY A 106 7.49 10.69 17.81
C GLY A 106 7.35 9.50 18.77
N VAL A 107 7.79 8.30 18.38
CA VAL A 107 7.83 7.11 19.24
C VAL A 107 9.25 6.86 19.76
N GLU A 108 9.43 6.78 21.08
CA GLU A 108 10.70 6.41 21.71
C GLU A 108 10.77 4.89 21.93
N GLN A 109 11.80 4.24 21.37
CA GLN A 109 12.14 2.87 21.70
C GLN A 109 13.01 2.85 22.95
N ARG A 110 12.71 1.96 23.92
CA ARG A 110 13.60 1.71 25.07
C ARG A 110 13.90 0.23 25.17
N SER A 111 15.00 -0.13 25.82
CA SER A 111 15.55 -1.49 25.91
C SER A 111 14.58 -2.58 26.45
N ALA A 112 13.44 -2.21 27.05
CA ALA A 112 12.43 -3.14 27.58
C ALA A 112 11.12 -3.23 26.76
N GLY A 113 11.00 -2.49 25.65
CA GLY A 113 9.77 -2.43 24.86
C GLY A 113 9.56 -1.10 24.15
N VAL A 114 8.37 -0.91 23.58
CA VAL A 114 8.06 0.28 22.78
C VAL A 114 7.14 1.17 23.57
N PHE A 115 7.67 2.34 23.92
CA PHE A 115 6.97 3.29 24.76
C PHE A 115 6.45 4.40 23.87
N PHE A 116 5.13 4.46 23.74
CA PHE A 116 4.50 5.63 23.17
C PHE A 116 4.43 6.68 24.27
N LYS A 117 5.39 7.59 24.27
CA LYS A 117 5.26 8.81 25.04
C LYS A 117 4.27 9.72 24.31
N SER A 118 2.99 9.48 24.55
CA SER A 118 1.92 10.36 24.07
C SER A 118 2.11 11.71 24.77
N THR A 119 2.61 12.70 24.04
CA THR A 119 2.39 14.09 24.41
C THR A 119 0.90 14.40 24.21
N SER A 120 0.40 15.48 24.82
CA SER A 120 -1.01 15.91 24.74
C SER A 120 -1.60 16.02 23.32
N SER A 121 -0.78 15.93 22.27
CA SER A 121 -1.15 15.99 20.85
C SER A 121 -1.23 14.64 20.11
N ILE A 122 -0.77 13.51 20.68
CA ILE A 122 -0.72 12.22 19.94
C ILE A 122 -1.90 11.35 20.35
N THR A 123 -2.97 11.41 19.57
CA THR A 123 -4.21 10.63 19.75
C THR A 123 -4.25 9.34 18.92
N ARG A 124 -3.26 9.12 18.04
CA ARG A 124 -3.21 7.98 17.13
C ARG A 124 -1.78 7.51 16.96
N GLY A 125 -1.59 6.22 16.74
CA GLY A 125 -0.29 5.71 16.36
C GLY A 125 -0.29 4.30 15.82
N ALA A 126 0.84 3.95 15.22
CA ALA A 126 1.05 2.71 14.51
C ALA A 126 2.49 2.23 14.71
N VAL A 127 2.64 0.91 14.76
CA VAL A 127 3.92 0.24 14.83
C VAL A 127 3.85 -1.08 14.08
N LEU A 128 4.93 -1.39 13.39
CA LEU A 128 5.22 -2.65 12.74
C LEU A 128 6.51 -3.20 13.32
N THR A 129 6.50 -4.47 13.70
CA THR A 129 7.71 -5.17 14.17
C THR A 129 8.02 -6.34 13.27
N LEU A 130 9.30 -6.54 13.02
CA LEU A 130 9.82 -7.51 12.06
C LEU A 130 10.81 -8.44 12.77
N PRO A 131 10.33 -9.50 13.44
CA PRO A 131 11.21 -10.45 14.15
C PRO A 131 12.27 -11.06 13.23
N ASP A 132 11.86 -11.51 12.05
CA ASP A 132 12.76 -12.09 11.03
C ASP A 132 13.33 -11.06 10.04
N GLY A 133 13.08 -9.77 10.24
CA GLY A 133 13.40 -8.73 9.25
C GLY A 133 12.45 -8.75 8.04
N ALA A 134 12.86 -8.11 6.95
CA ALA A 134 12.11 -8.14 5.69
C ALA A 134 13.01 -7.95 4.46
N GLU A 135 12.62 -8.63 3.39
CA GLU A 135 13.24 -8.64 2.07
C GLU A 135 12.64 -7.50 1.23
N ARG A 136 13.45 -6.81 0.42
CA ARG A 136 13.01 -5.74 -0.49
C ARG A 136 13.24 -6.16 -1.94
N TYR A 137 12.22 -5.90 -2.77
CA TYR A 137 12.24 -6.11 -4.21
C TYR A 137 11.86 -4.79 -4.89
N ASP A 138 12.71 -4.30 -5.78
CA ASP A 138 12.47 -3.08 -6.54
C ASP A 138 12.71 -3.28 -8.03
N CYS A 139 11.80 -2.72 -8.83
CA CYS A 139 11.99 -2.59 -10.25
C CYS A 139 13.12 -1.60 -10.54
N GLU A 140 14.09 -2.00 -11.38
CA GLU A 140 15.19 -1.12 -11.77
C GLU A 140 14.76 -0.02 -12.74
N HIS A 141 13.84 -0.35 -13.65
CA HIS A 141 13.33 0.55 -14.68
C HIS A 141 11.82 0.80 -14.54
N PRO A 142 11.35 1.42 -13.42
CA PRO A 142 9.94 1.57 -13.13
C PRO A 142 9.21 2.44 -14.15
N GLY A 143 9.93 3.25 -14.93
CA GLY A 143 9.37 4.06 -16.02
C GLY A 143 8.64 3.22 -17.07
N ILE A 144 9.16 2.04 -17.40
CA ILE A 144 8.57 1.12 -18.40
C ILE A 144 7.17 0.67 -17.95
N LEU A 145 7.05 0.27 -16.68
CA LEU A 145 5.76 -0.09 -16.06
C LEU A 145 4.81 1.12 -16.00
N GLY A 146 5.34 2.32 -15.75
CA GLY A 146 4.55 3.55 -15.71
C GLY A 146 3.96 3.92 -17.07
N GLU A 147 4.76 3.83 -18.14
CA GLU A 147 4.31 4.04 -19.52
C GLU A 147 3.26 3.01 -19.93
N TYR A 148 3.52 1.74 -19.62
CA TYR A 148 2.58 0.66 -19.87
C TYR A 148 1.25 0.87 -19.12
N ALA A 149 1.31 1.30 -17.85
CA ALA A 149 0.11 1.67 -17.09
C ALA A 149 -0.65 2.83 -17.72
N ALA A 150 0.05 3.88 -18.14
CA ALA A 150 -0.58 5.05 -18.75
C ALA A 150 -1.33 4.69 -20.05
N ALA A 151 -0.74 3.82 -20.88
CA ALA A 151 -1.34 3.37 -22.13
C ALA A 151 -2.61 2.52 -21.91
N ASN A 152 -2.68 1.77 -20.81
CA ASN A 152 -3.74 0.79 -20.57
C ASN A 152 -4.75 1.18 -19.47
N ALA A 153 -4.49 2.23 -18.68
CA ALA A 153 -5.30 2.61 -17.52
C ALA A 153 -6.81 2.71 -17.82
N HIS A 154 -7.18 3.25 -18.99
CA HIS A 154 -8.58 3.40 -19.37
C HIS A 154 -9.27 2.06 -19.67
N SER A 155 -8.58 1.16 -20.37
CA SER A 155 -9.15 -0.15 -20.70
C SER A 155 -9.31 -0.99 -19.43
N TRP A 156 -8.37 -0.90 -18.49
CA TRP A 156 -8.44 -1.56 -17.19
C TRP A 156 -9.66 -1.12 -16.39
N TYR A 157 -9.81 0.20 -16.18
CA TYR A 157 -10.98 0.72 -15.48
C TYR A 157 -12.30 0.38 -16.18
N LYS A 158 -12.35 0.48 -17.51
CA LYS A 158 -13.54 0.14 -18.29
C LYS A 158 -13.91 -1.34 -18.16
N TYR A 159 -12.93 -2.23 -18.12
CA TYR A 159 -13.15 -3.67 -18.00
C TYR A 159 -13.64 -4.06 -16.60
N TYR A 160 -12.88 -3.76 -15.56
CA TYR A 160 -13.20 -4.21 -14.19
C TYR A 160 -14.43 -3.53 -13.60
N ASN A 161 -14.71 -2.27 -13.98
CA ASN A 161 -15.94 -1.58 -13.58
C ASN A 161 -17.06 -1.73 -14.60
N GLY A 162 -16.82 -2.44 -15.71
CA GLY A 162 -17.81 -2.73 -16.73
C GLY A 162 -18.89 -3.70 -16.23
N LYS A 163 -19.95 -3.89 -17.03
CA LYS A 163 -21.12 -4.69 -16.66
C LYS A 163 -20.80 -6.15 -16.30
N ASP A 164 -19.78 -6.72 -16.94
CA ASP A 164 -19.46 -8.14 -16.80
C ASP A 164 -18.69 -8.43 -15.50
N GLN A 165 -17.85 -7.50 -15.05
CA GLN A 165 -17.02 -7.65 -13.85
C GLN A 165 -17.65 -6.98 -12.62
N GLY A 166 -18.23 -5.78 -12.78
CA GLY A 166 -19.00 -5.09 -11.74
C GLY A 166 -18.25 -4.78 -10.45
N MET A 167 -16.90 -4.74 -10.48
CA MET A 167 -16.08 -4.72 -9.26
C MET A 167 -16.14 -3.39 -8.50
N ALA A 168 -16.60 -2.31 -9.14
CA ALA A 168 -16.69 -0.97 -8.56
C ALA A 168 -15.36 -0.50 -7.93
N ILE A 169 -14.23 -0.81 -8.57
CA ILE A 169 -12.89 -0.33 -8.18
C ILE A 169 -12.90 1.19 -8.18
N ARG A 170 -12.57 1.77 -7.03
CA ARG A 170 -12.54 3.22 -6.83
C ARG A 170 -11.46 3.86 -7.70
N ASN A 171 -11.76 5.04 -8.25
CA ASN A 171 -10.76 5.80 -9.00
C ASN A 171 -9.58 6.18 -8.09
N GLY A 172 -8.35 5.92 -8.52
CA GLY A 172 -7.15 6.14 -7.71
C GLY A 172 -6.74 4.97 -6.81
N THR A 173 -7.53 3.90 -6.70
CA THR A 173 -7.11 2.71 -5.92
C THR A 173 -6.52 1.61 -6.78
N LEU A 174 -6.70 1.62 -8.10
CA LEU A 174 -6.00 0.71 -9.00
C LEU A 174 -4.50 0.99 -8.90
N TYR A 175 -3.71 -0.06 -8.78
CA TYR A 175 -2.31 0.03 -8.41
C TYR A 175 -1.48 -0.97 -9.19
N LEU A 176 -0.46 -0.47 -9.90
CA LEU A 176 0.54 -1.31 -10.56
C LEU A 176 1.80 -1.37 -9.71
N VAL A 177 2.18 -2.57 -9.30
CA VAL A 177 3.32 -2.80 -8.40
C VAL A 177 4.64 -2.70 -9.17
N THR A 178 5.54 -1.85 -8.66
CA THR A 178 6.93 -1.73 -9.11
C THR A 178 7.93 -2.13 -8.04
N GLY A 179 7.47 -2.49 -6.84
CA GLY A 179 8.33 -2.97 -5.75
C GLY A 179 7.51 -3.34 -4.52
N CYS A 180 8.09 -4.17 -3.66
CA CYS A 180 7.47 -4.58 -2.41
C CYS A 180 8.52 -4.86 -1.32
N ASP A 181 8.13 -4.70 -0.06
CA ASP A 181 8.86 -5.25 1.08
C ASP A 181 8.04 -6.44 1.60
N LYS A 182 8.69 -7.59 1.78
CA LYS A 182 8.04 -8.83 2.21
C LYS A 182 8.68 -9.37 3.48
N ALA A 183 7.86 -9.80 4.42
CA ALA A 183 8.28 -10.37 5.69
C ALA A 183 7.90 -11.86 5.79
N ARG A 184 8.64 -12.60 6.62
CA ARG A 184 8.29 -13.97 7.02
C ARG A 184 7.44 -13.98 8.29
N SER A 185 7.65 -13.00 9.16
CA SER A 185 6.85 -12.78 10.36
C SER A 185 6.73 -11.29 10.63
N TRP A 186 5.60 -10.89 11.20
CA TRP A 186 5.34 -9.49 11.51
C TRP A 186 4.29 -9.35 12.62
N SER A 187 4.30 -8.21 13.31
CA SER A 187 3.19 -7.76 14.14
C SER A 187 2.94 -6.28 13.91
N ALA A 188 1.70 -5.94 13.58
CA ALA A 188 1.26 -4.57 13.37
C ALA A 188 0.24 -4.20 14.45
N LYS A 189 0.45 -3.07 15.09
CA LYS A 189 -0.46 -2.51 16.10
C LYS A 189 -0.81 -1.09 15.71
N ARG A 190 -2.07 -0.72 15.91
CA ARG A 190 -2.55 0.65 15.77
C ARG A 190 -3.54 0.99 16.87
N TYR A 191 -3.61 2.27 17.20
CA TYR A 191 -4.56 2.78 18.18
C TYR A 191 -5.10 4.13 17.74
N ALA A 192 -6.30 4.44 18.21
CA ALA A 192 -6.94 5.73 18.07
C ALA A 192 -7.72 6.03 19.35
N HIS A 193 -7.33 7.08 20.06
CA HIS A 193 -7.93 7.48 21.32
C HIS A 193 -8.54 8.88 21.19
N SER A 194 -9.65 9.14 21.88
CA SER A 194 -10.34 10.45 21.86
C SER A 194 -9.66 11.51 22.73
N SER A 195 -8.79 11.10 23.65
CA SER A 195 -8.02 11.96 24.56
C SER A 195 -6.58 11.48 24.68
N ALA A 196 -5.66 12.40 24.98
CA ALA A 196 -4.25 12.07 25.17
C ALA A 196 -4.08 11.11 26.36
N SER A 197 -3.52 9.93 26.11
CA SER A 197 -3.23 8.92 27.14
C SER A 197 -1.86 8.30 26.85
N THR A 198 -1.05 8.15 27.90
CA THR A 198 0.22 7.41 27.80
C THR A 198 -0.10 5.92 27.86
N PHE A 199 0.26 5.17 26.84
CA PHE A 199 0.19 3.71 26.87
C PHE A 199 1.54 3.14 26.43
N ALA A 200 1.96 2.06 27.07
CA ALA A 200 3.19 1.36 26.75
C ALA A 200 2.84 0.06 26.01
N LEU A 201 3.48 -0.18 24.87
CA LEU A 201 3.50 -1.51 24.26
C LEU A 201 4.72 -2.24 24.81
N ALA A 202 4.54 -2.92 25.94
CA ALA A 202 5.59 -3.70 26.57
C ALA A 202 5.93 -4.95 25.72
N ARG A 203 7.24 -5.20 25.58
CA ARG A 203 7.90 -6.41 25.03
C ARG A 203 7.40 -6.91 23.66
N ILE A 204 8.07 -6.47 22.60
CA ILE A 204 7.84 -7.02 21.24
C ILE A 204 8.90 -8.07 20.84
N PHE A 205 9.97 -8.25 21.62
CA PHE A 205 11.13 -9.11 21.23
C PHE A 205 11.43 -10.30 22.15
N HIS A 206 10.61 -10.52 23.19
CA HIS A 206 10.70 -11.73 23.99
C HIS A 206 9.38 -12.50 23.90
N TYR A 207 9.49 -13.79 23.60
CA TYR A 207 8.42 -14.80 23.63
C TYR A 207 7.87 -14.98 25.06
N ARG A 208 7.32 -13.91 25.64
CA ARG A 208 6.61 -13.94 26.91
C ARG A 208 5.30 -13.20 26.71
N LYS A 209 4.25 -14.01 26.64
CA LYS A 209 2.85 -13.65 26.38
C LYS A 209 2.24 -12.88 27.56
N GLU A 210 2.81 -11.74 27.95
CA GLU A 210 2.20 -10.83 28.93
C GLU A 210 1.39 -9.78 28.16
N ARG A 211 0.11 -10.09 27.91
CA ARG A 211 -0.84 -9.15 27.33
C ARG A 211 -1.26 -8.15 28.39
N HIS A 212 -0.69 -6.95 28.39
CA HIS A 212 -1.40 -5.81 28.96
C HIS A 212 -2.38 -5.29 27.91
N LEU A 213 -3.63 -5.76 28.01
CA LEU A 213 -4.72 -5.35 27.12
C LEU A 213 -5.10 -3.91 27.46
N VAL A 214 -4.53 -2.94 26.74
CA VAL A 214 -5.06 -1.58 26.72
C VAL A 214 -6.24 -1.58 25.74
N SER A 215 -7.41 -1.14 26.19
CA SER A 215 -8.58 -1.00 25.33
C SER A 215 -8.30 -0.01 24.18
N GLY A 216 -8.81 -0.29 22.98
CA GLY A 216 -8.67 0.60 21.81
C GLY A 216 -7.40 0.40 20.95
N VAL A 217 -6.70 -0.73 21.12
CA VAL A 217 -5.59 -1.15 20.25
C VAL A 217 -6.07 -2.25 19.30
N ASP A 218 -5.97 -2.00 17.99
CA ASP A 218 -6.13 -3.01 16.96
C ASP A 218 -4.77 -3.66 16.70
N GLU A 219 -4.69 -4.99 16.78
CA GLU A 219 -3.47 -5.78 16.60
C GLU A 219 -3.66 -6.86 15.54
N ARG A 220 -2.63 -7.05 14.72
CA ARG A 220 -2.50 -8.18 13.79
C ARG A 220 -1.08 -8.71 13.82
N SER A 221 -0.91 -9.98 13.49
CA SER A 221 0.39 -10.61 13.40
C SER A 221 0.35 -11.85 12.53
N HIS A 222 1.50 -12.18 11.96
CA HIS A 222 1.75 -13.43 11.28
C HIS A 222 3.04 -14.05 11.85
N GLU A 223 2.96 -15.32 12.23
CA GLU A 223 4.11 -16.10 12.65
C GLU A 223 4.74 -16.77 11.44
N ARG A 224 6.07 -16.94 11.44
CA ARG A 224 6.75 -17.57 10.31
C ARG A 224 6.29 -19.02 10.13
N GLU A 225 6.14 -19.40 8.87
CA GLU A 225 6.05 -20.82 8.52
C GLU A 225 7.41 -21.49 8.72
N MET A 226 7.37 -22.69 9.31
CA MET A 226 8.57 -23.47 9.66
C MET A 226 8.94 -24.49 8.57
N THR A 227 8.31 -24.43 7.39
CA THR A 227 8.66 -25.33 6.28
C THR A 227 9.95 -24.87 5.60
N PRO A 228 10.78 -25.79 5.08
CA PRO A 228 12.06 -25.44 4.46
C PRO A 228 11.93 -24.53 3.22
N ASP A 229 10.79 -24.59 2.55
CA ASP A 229 10.47 -23.86 1.32
C ASP A 229 9.69 -22.56 1.57
N ALA A 230 9.38 -22.24 2.84
CA ALA A 230 8.68 -21.02 3.22
C ALA A 230 9.46 -19.78 2.77
N ARG A 231 8.80 -18.91 2.01
CA ARG A 231 9.31 -17.64 1.49
C ARG A 231 8.71 -16.47 2.25
N ALA A 232 9.35 -15.30 2.16
CA ALA A 232 8.69 -14.06 2.55
C ALA A 232 7.58 -13.74 1.52
N ASN A 233 6.33 -13.99 1.89
CA ASN A 233 5.16 -13.72 1.06
C ASN A 233 4.20 -12.70 1.69
N GLN A 234 4.51 -12.21 2.90
CA GLN A 234 3.70 -11.23 3.62
C GLN A 234 4.12 -9.82 3.20
N THR A 235 3.33 -9.14 2.38
CA THR A 235 3.72 -7.84 1.81
C THR A 235 3.43 -6.69 2.75
N ILE A 236 4.45 -6.14 3.39
CA ILE A 236 4.29 -5.09 4.41
C ILE A 236 4.29 -3.66 3.81
N PHE A 237 4.97 -3.47 2.69
CA PHE A 237 4.97 -2.21 1.93
C PHE A 237 4.94 -2.47 0.42
N LEU A 238 4.23 -1.60 -0.31
CA LEU A 238 4.14 -1.61 -1.77
C LEU A 238 4.73 -0.33 -2.36
N ARG A 239 5.41 -0.44 -3.49
CA ARG A 239 5.84 0.68 -4.32
C ARG A 239 5.31 0.47 -5.72
N GLY A 240 4.97 1.57 -6.39
CA GLY A 240 4.23 1.48 -7.64
C GLY A 240 3.42 2.72 -7.98
N TYR A 241 2.58 2.57 -8.99
CA TYR A 241 1.74 3.63 -9.52
C TYR A 241 0.30 3.44 -9.08
N SER A 242 -0.21 4.41 -8.31
CA SER A 242 -1.65 4.59 -8.15
C SER A 242 -2.21 5.22 -9.43
N ILE A 243 -3.21 4.56 -10.01
CA ILE A 243 -3.76 4.90 -11.32
C ILE A 243 -5.10 5.60 -11.09
N SER A 244 -5.23 6.80 -11.66
CA SER A 244 -6.48 7.55 -11.71
C SER A 244 -6.79 7.94 -13.16
N VAL A 245 -8.02 7.70 -13.59
CA VAL A 245 -8.51 8.16 -14.89
C VAL A 245 -9.31 9.45 -14.71
N ARG A 246 -9.00 10.46 -15.52
CA ARG A 246 -9.77 11.70 -15.56
C ARG A 246 -10.98 11.49 -16.45
N THR A 247 -12.15 11.70 -15.88
CA THR A 247 -13.39 11.59 -16.60
C THR A 247 -13.78 12.94 -17.18
N LYS A 248 -13.40 13.19 -18.45
CA LYS A 248 -14.09 14.21 -19.26
C LYS A 248 -15.37 13.56 -19.80
N ASN A 249 -16.52 13.87 -19.20
CA ASN A 249 -17.87 13.52 -19.68
C ASN A 249 -18.34 12.06 -19.57
N TRP A 250 -18.40 11.49 -18.37
CA TRP A 250 -19.23 10.31 -18.07
C TRP A 250 -20.44 10.69 -17.21
N MET A 251 -21.16 11.75 -17.57
CA MET A 251 -22.43 12.07 -16.95
C MET A 251 -23.53 11.30 -17.68
N LEU A 252 -24.08 10.26 -17.03
CA LEU A 252 -25.51 10.13 -16.71
C LEU A 252 -25.88 8.68 -16.40
N GLY A 253 -26.01 8.39 -15.11
CA GLY A 253 -26.52 7.13 -14.58
C GLY A 253 -26.55 7.15 -13.07
N ASN A 254 -27.29 8.11 -12.50
CA ASN A 254 -27.66 8.28 -11.10
C ASN A 254 -27.22 7.16 -10.13
N ARG A 255 -26.18 7.44 -9.33
CA ARG A 255 -26.04 7.17 -7.88
C ARG A 255 -24.66 7.66 -7.42
N ASP A 256 -24.41 8.96 -7.56
CA ASP A 256 -23.18 9.59 -7.08
C ASP A 256 -23.26 9.80 -5.57
N VAL A 257 -22.69 8.85 -4.83
CA VAL A 257 -22.10 9.11 -3.52
C VAL A 257 -20.65 8.68 -3.63
N PHE A 258 -19.76 9.64 -3.92
CA PHE A 258 -18.32 9.45 -3.84
C PHE A 258 -17.81 9.95 -2.48
N PRO A 259 -17.64 9.10 -1.45
CA PRO A 259 -16.93 9.53 -0.27
C PRO A 259 -15.42 9.42 -0.56
N TYR A 260 -14.74 10.55 -0.42
CA TYR A 260 -13.30 10.77 -0.33
C TYR A 260 -12.46 10.80 -1.61
N GLN A 261 -12.11 12.03 -2.03
CA GLN A 261 -10.87 12.35 -2.72
C GLN A 261 -9.72 12.36 -1.71
N TYR A 262 -8.69 11.53 -1.91
CA TYR A 262 -7.37 11.80 -1.35
C TYR A 262 -6.65 12.79 -2.28
N SER A 263 -7.08 14.04 -2.26
CA SER A 263 -6.46 15.13 -3.00
C SER A 263 -5.92 16.19 -2.04
N SER A 264 -5.09 15.81 -1.08
CA SER A 264 -4.29 16.76 -0.30
C SER A 264 -3.31 16.02 0.59
N LEU A 265 -2.13 15.67 0.08
CA LEU A 265 -0.93 15.47 0.91
C LEU A 265 0.40 15.65 0.15
N TRP A 266 0.35 16.39 -0.95
CA TRP A 266 1.53 16.89 -1.66
C TRP A 266 1.26 18.30 -2.17
N THR A 267 1.28 19.29 -1.28
CA THR A 267 1.53 20.68 -1.67
C THR A 267 3.02 20.90 -1.51
N GLY A 268 3.78 20.64 -2.58
CA GLY A 268 5.09 21.26 -2.73
C GLY A 268 4.89 22.77 -2.68
N LYS A 269 5.76 23.47 -1.93
CA LYS A 269 5.71 24.93 -1.74
C LYS A 269 5.54 25.63 -3.09
N GLU A 270 4.50 26.44 -3.22
CA GLU A 270 4.39 27.42 -4.29
C GLU A 270 5.49 28.47 -4.09
N HIS A 271 6.36 28.63 -5.08
CA HIS A 271 7.21 29.82 -5.18
C HIS A 271 6.34 30.97 -5.72
N PRO A 272 6.47 32.19 -5.19
CA PRO A 272 5.64 33.30 -5.60
C PRO A 272 6.18 33.82 -6.92
N ASP A 273 5.42 33.66 -7.99
CA ASP A 273 5.30 34.66 -9.05
C ASP A 273 4.16 34.27 -9.98
N GLY A 274 2.98 34.79 -9.65
CA GLY A 274 1.79 34.65 -10.46
C GLY A 274 1.94 35.39 -11.78
N ARG A 275 1.78 34.67 -12.89
CA ARG A 275 1.19 35.18 -14.13
C ARG A 275 0.70 34.03 -15.02
N PRO A 276 -0.51 34.10 -15.60
CA PRO A 276 -1.02 33.08 -16.50
C PRO A 276 -0.75 33.44 -17.97
N SER A 277 -0.39 32.45 -18.78
CA SER A 277 -0.58 32.53 -20.24
C SER A 277 -1.07 31.19 -20.77
N ALA A 278 -2.25 31.22 -21.40
CA ALA A 278 -2.89 30.08 -22.03
C ALA A 278 -2.22 29.73 -23.38
N SER A 279 -2.04 28.45 -23.66
CA SER A 279 -2.69 27.72 -24.78
C SER A 279 -1.87 26.49 -25.22
N VAL A 280 -2.60 25.57 -25.86
CA VAL A 280 -2.16 24.42 -26.67
C VAL A 280 -2.09 23.06 -25.93
N ASN A 281 -3.13 22.25 -26.18
CA ASN A 281 -3.21 20.79 -26.14
C ASN A 281 -2.37 20.05 -25.10
N ASP A 282 -2.99 19.68 -23.97
CA ASP A 282 -2.37 18.71 -23.06
C ASP A 282 -3.36 17.64 -22.57
N TYR A 283 -3.11 16.41 -23.00
CA TYR A 283 -3.62 15.18 -22.38
C TYR A 283 -2.92 15.01 -21.03
N SER A 284 -3.39 15.75 -20.03
CA SER A 284 -2.81 15.71 -18.69
C SER A 284 -3.33 14.48 -17.91
N TRP A 285 -2.52 13.42 -17.85
CA TRP A 285 -2.61 12.33 -16.88
C TRP A 285 -1.83 12.69 -15.61
N ARG A 286 -2.27 12.21 -14.43
CA ARG A 286 -1.46 12.28 -13.20
C ARG A 286 -1.15 10.87 -12.73
N LEU A 287 0.04 10.39 -13.06
CA LEU A 287 0.70 9.32 -12.33
C LEU A 287 1.27 9.95 -11.06
N LEU A 288 0.79 9.51 -9.89
CA LEU A 288 1.44 9.87 -8.64
C LEU A 288 2.54 8.85 -8.37
N TRP A 289 3.79 9.31 -8.52
CA TRP A 289 4.96 8.54 -8.12
C TRP A 289 5.12 8.66 -6.60
N CYS A 290 5.01 7.54 -5.88
CA CYS A 290 5.31 7.51 -4.45
C CYS A 290 6.84 7.46 -4.22
N HIS A 291 7.52 8.60 -4.29
CA HIS A 291 8.90 8.74 -3.86
C HIS A 291 8.95 9.56 -2.56
N CYS A 292 9.39 8.98 -1.46
CA CYS A 292 9.78 9.72 -0.26
C CYS A 292 11.30 9.69 -0.19
N CYS A 293 11.96 10.78 -0.59
CA CYS A 293 13.39 10.97 -0.36
C CYS A 293 13.65 11.04 1.16
N GLY A 294 14.32 10.04 1.71
CA GLY A 294 14.95 10.14 3.02
C GLY A 294 16.18 11.04 2.90
N HIS A 295 16.22 12.14 3.65
CA HIS A 295 17.48 12.79 3.99
C HIS A 295 17.98 12.19 5.30
N SER A 296 19.28 11.95 5.30
CA SER A 296 20.15 11.40 6.34
C SER A 296 20.02 12.09 7.69
#